data_AF-A0A7S4VCB1-F1
#
_entry.id   AF-A0A7S4VCB1-F1
#
_cell.length_a   1.000
_cell.length_b   1.000
_cell.length_c   1.000
_cell.angle_alpha   90.00
_cell.angle_beta   90.00
_cell.angle_gamma   90.00
#
_symmetry.space_group_name_H-M   'P 1'
#
loop_
_entity.id
_entity.type
_entity.pdbx_description
1 polymer ?
#
loop_
_entity_poly.entity_id
_entity_poly.type
_entity_poly.pdbx_seq_one_letter_code
_entity_poly.pdbx_strand_id
1 'polypeptide(L)'
;MSPPSMAAPELGYRGMPGVADVGRPISLVEFAGGLRDWCRIVDGPYPRFPRCTSLSECFSLCSQNAGCKSFTYWPEGPECDFKRKCIHPGDERAPTHDGVVTYFKDCAATIEIRTTASTTSMTPPPQIGATLPPPDSLTAAFSVFGVVLVGALGVACGVPWYCRRRKAPPPSDLEGGSTTAPSSADAGAAGAPLPDVNVHHVVRPDRWCVTPRQLLEFLEQVQSAYPDEDPSAYKVVTELIKPRTAALSCSWALMANPEGVEVTHFVTHAWAEGVKSFCRSVLERIAEGGVWICFLANPQTWTSDDLGQLLGVNPFQSPFFLALSRASEVLVVRNDRVNLYTRLWCVFELWAANIEGVPVVTAGSNPPLIDVSAMGYNAVCSSERDTSMLRRAMRSRGSHDDINMWIGRVLFHS
;
A
#
# COMPACT_ATOMS: atom_id res chain seq x y z
N MET A 1 40.33 11.61 -11.02
CA MET A 1 39.14 10.77 -11.25
C MET A 1 39.27 9.57 -10.34
N SER A 2 38.41 9.46 -9.32
CA SER A 2 38.35 8.29 -8.43
C SER A 2 37.22 7.37 -8.88
N PRO A 3 37.34 6.04 -8.74
CA PRO A 3 36.27 5.12 -9.13
C PRO A 3 35.06 5.25 -8.18
N PRO A 4 33.83 4.99 -8.66
CA PRO A 4 32.63 5.04 -7.82
C PRO A 4 32.62 3.88 -6.83
N SER A 5 32.20 4.17 -5.60
CA SER A 5 31.92 3.17 -4.58
C SER A 5 30.65 2.39 -4.93
N MET A 6 30.71 1.06 -4.95
CA MET A 6 29.51 0.23 -5.07
C MET A 6 28.88 0.02 -3.69
N ALA A 7 27.65 0.49 -3.52
CA ALA A 7 26.85 0.21 -2.33
C ALA A 7 26.39 -1.27 -2.33
N ALA A 8 26.24 -1.84 -1.13
CA ALA A 8 25.73 -3.20 -0.96
C ALA A 8 24.21 -3.26 -1.23
N PRO A 9 23.67 -4.39 -1.74
CA PRO A 9 22.24 -4.53 -1.99
C PRO A 9 21.44 -4.67 -0.68
N GLU A 10 20.25 -4.05 -0.66
CA GLU A 10 19.31 -4.19 0.44
C GLU A 10 18.67 -5.60 0.45
N LEU A 11 18.54 -6.18 1.65
CA LEU A 11 18.00 -7.53 1.84
C LEU A 11 16.49 -7.50 2.02
N GLY A 12 15.76 -7.66 0.90
CA GLY A 12 14.31 -7.89 0.92
C GLY A 12 13.95 -9.28 1.48
N TYR A 13 12.76 -9.36 2.08
CA TYR A 13 12.11 -10.64 2.39
C TYR A 13 10.81 -10.74 1.59
N ARG A 14 10.38 -11.96 1.27
CA ARG A 14 9.07 -12.23 0.65
C ARG A 14 8.30 -13.27 1.48
N GLY A 15 6.97 -13.22 1.43
CA GLY A 15 6.07 -14.17 2.10
C GLY A 15 5.27 -14.99 1.10
N MET A 16 4.80 -16.17 1.52
CA MET A 16 4.02 -17.11 0.72
C MET A 16 2.66 -17.44 1.38
N PRO A 17 1.53 -17.38 0.66
CA PRO A 17 0.25 -17.94 1.09
C PRO A 17 0.11 -19.42 0.66
N GLY A 18 -0.43 -20.26 1.54
CA GLY A 18 -0.70 -21.68 1.26
C GLY A 18 -2.02 -21.95 0.50
N VAL A 19 -2.19 -23.20 0.08
CA VAL A 19 -3.41 -23.76 -0.55
C VAL A 19 -3.80 -25.02 0.24
N ALA A 20 -5.08 -25.23 0.53
CA ALA A 20 -5.55 -26.30 1.43
C ALA A 20 -6.51 -27.30 0.74
N ASP A 21 -6.22 -28.60 0.91
CA ASP A 21 -7.09 -29.81 0.83
C ASP A 21 -6.20 -31.03 1.25
N VAL A 22 -6.62 -32.18 1.80
CA VAL A 22 -7.95 -32.74 2.15
C VAL A 22 -7.90 -33.24 3.62
N GLY A 23 -8.99 -33.10 4.37
CA GLY A 23 -9.02 -33.39 5.81
C GLY A 23 -9.04 -34.87 6.25
N ARG A 24 -8.58 -35.10 7.49
CA ARG A 24 -8.93 -36.26 8.35
C ARG A 24 -8.95 -35.82 9.83
N PRO A 25 -9.80 -36.39 10.69
CA PRO A 25 -9.80 -36.08 12.12
C PRO A 25 -8.64 -36.79 12.82
N ILE A 26 -7.89 -36.06 13.66
CA ILE A 26 -6.91 -36.63 14.58
C ILE A 26 -7.45 -36.49 16.00
N SER A 27 -7.43 -37.61 16.73
CA SER A 27 -7.88 -37.70 18.13
C SER A 27 -6.97 -36.92 19.08
N LEU A 28 -7.57 -36.09 19.94
CA LEU A 28 -6.91 -35.49 21.09
C LEU A 28 -6.39 -36.58 22.04
N VAL A 29 -5.09 -36.52 22.35
CA VAL A 29 -4.50 -37.21 23.50
C VAL A 29 -4.14 -36.14 24.52
N GLU A 30 -4.76 -36.19 25.70
CA GLU A 30 -4.39 -35.30 26.80
C GLU A 30 -2.98 -35.63 27.29
N PHE A 31 -2.13 -34.62 27.36
CA PHE A 31 -0.90 -34.66 28.15
C PHE A 31 -0.92 -33.53 29.18
N ALA A 32 -1.15 -33.89 30.44
CA ALA A 32 -0.99 -32.97 31.56
C ALA A 32 0.50 -32.82 31.89
N GLY A 33 1.03 -31.58 31.91
CA GLY A 33 2.36 -31.34 32.51
C GLY A 33 3.13 -30.08 32.07
N GLY A 34 2.90 -28.97 32.77
CA GLY A 34 3.95 -27.96 33.05
C GLY A 34 4.23 -26.88 31.99
N LEU A 35 4.06 -25.61 32.38
CA LEU A 35 4.48 -24.44 31.60
C LEU A 35 5.95 -24.52 31.15
N ARG A 36 6.19 -24.27 29.85
CA ARG A 36 7.52 -24.08 29.26
C ARG A 36 7.43 -23.10 28.08
N ASP A 37 7.80 -21.84 28.33
CA ASP A 37 7.58 -20.74 27.39
C ASP A 37 8.90 -20.19 26.78
N TRP A 38 9.38 -20.69 25.63
CA TRP A 38 10.58 -20.15 24.96
C TRP A 38 10.59 -20.39 23.44
N CYS A 39 10.86 -19.36 22.64
CA CYS A 39 11.10 -19.47 21.20
C CYS A 39 12.25 -20.45 20.89
N ARG A 40 12.07 -21.32 19.88
CA ARG A 40 12.99 -22.41 19.57
C ARG A 40 13.74 -22.17 18.25
N ILE A 41 15.02 -22.55 18.23
CA ILE A 41 15.75 -22.78 16.98
C ILE A 41 15.67 -24.29 16.72
N VAL A 42 15.10 -24.69 15.58
CA VAL A 42 14.89 -26.11 15.26
C VAL A 42 16.21 -26.80 14.84
N ASP A 43 17.22 -26.02 14.41
CA ASP A 43 18.52 -26.51 13.94
C ASP A 43 19.71 -26.05 14.83
N GLY A 44 19.99 -26.79 15.91
CA GLY A 44 21.30 -26.82 16.59
C GLY A 44 21.47 -26.03 17.91
N PRO A 45 22.58 -26.24 18.64
CA PRO A 45 22.80 -25.72 19.99
C PRO A 45 23.38 -24.30 19.99
N TYR A 46 22.53 -23.28 20.03
CA TYR A 46 22.91 -21.85 20.01
C TYR A 46 21.91 -21.02 20.85
N PRO A 47 22.18 -19.72 21.15
CA PRO A 47 21.45 -19.01 22.19
C PRO A 47 19.96 -18.86 21.86
N ARG A 48 19.14 -18.94 22.91
CA ARG A 48 17.68 -18.77 22.85
C ARG A 48 17.37 -17.30 22.55
N PHE A 49 16.42 -17.05 21.66
CA PHE A 49 15.94 -15.70 21.40
C PHE A 49 14.96 -15.23 22.48
N PRO A 50 14.79 -13.90 22.68
CA PRO A 50 13.64 -13.36 23.39
C PRO A 50 12.32 -13.81 22.74
N ARG A 51 11.23 -13.82 23.52
CA ARG A 51 9.87 -14.01 22.95
C ARG A 51 9.58 -12.85 22.00
N CYS A 52 8.86 -13.13 20.92
CA CYS A 52 8.48 -12.12 19.94
C CYS A 52 6.97 -11.87 20.06
N THR A 53 6.58 -10.64 20.36
CA THR A 53 5.18 -10.23 20.52
C THR A 53 4.53 -9.78 19.22
N SER A 54 5.34 -9.58 18.16
CA SER A 54 4.85 -9.13 16.85
C SER A 54 5.73 -9.62 15.69
N LEU A 55 5.15 -9.64 14.49
CA LEU A 55 5.86 -9.91 13.24
C LEU A 55 7.08 -8.98 13.04
N SER A 56 6.95 -7.69 13.39
CA SER A 56 8.04 -6.70 13.26
C SER A 56 9.21 -7.03 14.17
N GLU A 57 8.93 -7.50 15.39
CA GLU A 57 9.96 -7.94 16.34
C GLU A 57 10.69 -9.19 15.82
N CYS A 58 9.96 -10.17 15.27
CA CYS A 58 10.58 -11.33 14.61
C CYS A 58 11.46 -10.93 13.42
N PHE A 59 10.99 -10.00 12.60
CA PHE A 59 11.73 -9.50 11.45
C PHE A 59 13.04 -8.82 11.86
N SER A 60 12.99 -7.99 12.91
CA SER A 60 14.16 -7.32 13.48
C SER A 60 15.16 -8.35 14.05
N LEU A 61 14.71 -9.31 14.85
CA LEU A 61 15.54 -10.34 15.46
C LEU A 61 16.18 -11.29 14.42
N CYS A 62 15.44 -11.69 13.38
CA CYS A 62 16.02 -12.44 12.27
C CYS A 62 17.06 -11.59 11.52
N SER A 63 16.76 -10.32 11.24
CA SER A 63 17.66 -9.44 10.48
C SER A 63 18.99 -9.20 11.20
N GLN A 64 18.95 -8.94 12.51
CA GLN A 64 20.14 -8.77 13.36
C GLN A 64 20.96 -10.05 13.50
N ASN A 65 20.37 -11.24 13.34
CA ASN A 65 21.09 -12.50 13.43
C ASN A 65 21.58 -12.99 12.04
N ALA A 66 22.89 -12.94 11.81
CA ALA A 66 23.53 -13.41 10.57
C ALA A 66 23.27 -14.89 10.24
N GLY A 67 23.01 -15.71 11.27
CA GLY A 67 22.65 -17.12 11.16
C GLY A 67 21.17 -17.37 10.86
N CYS A 68 20.27 -16.40 11.07
CA CYS A 68 18.89 -16.50 10.61
C CYS A 68 18.82 -16.26 9.10
N LYS A 69 18.24 -17.21 8.37
CA LYS A 69 18.01 -17.15 6.91
C LYS A 69 16.52 -17.16 6.55
N SER A 70 15.69 -17.73 7.41
CA SER A 70 14.22 -17.65 7.34
C SER A 70 13.64 -17.70 8.74
N PHE A 71 12.38 -17.29 8.90
CA PHE A 71 11.62 -17.51 10.12
C PHE A 71 10.16 -17.80 9.80
N THR A 72 9.48 -18.47 10.74
CA THR A 72 8.06 -18.78 10.62
C THR A 72 7.32 -18.06 11.75
N TYR A 73 6.19 -17.42 11.43
CA TYR A 73 5.37 -16.64 12.36
C TYR A 73 3.95 -17.19 12.43
N TRP A 74 3.43 -17.28 13.66
CA TRP A 74 2.06 -17.66 13.97
C TRP A 74 1.31 -16.39 14.43
N PRO A 75 0.30 -15.88 13.69
CA PRO A 75 -0.49 -14.73 14.12
C PRO A 75 -1.25 -14.95 15.43
N GLU A 76 -1.58 -16.21 15.75
CA GLU A 76 -2.31 -16.62 16.95
C GLU A 76 -1.37 -16.95 18.15
N GLY A 77 -0.05 -16.90 17.97
CA GLY A 77 0.93 -17.30 18.98
C GLY A 77 2.06 -16.28 19.19
N PRO A 78 2.61 -16.13 20.41
CA PRO A 78 3.69 -15.19 20.72
C PRO A 78 5.08 -15.74 20.34
N GLU A 79 5.16 -16.53 19.27
CA GLU A 79 6.33 -17.34 18.93
C GLU A 79 6.73 -17.22 17.45
N CYS A 80 8.05 -17.23 17.23
CA CYS A 80 8.67 -17.24 15.92
C CYS A 80 9.77 -18.30 15.87
N ASP A 81 9.66 -19.22 14.91
CA ASP A 81 10.66 -20.28 14.68
C ASP A 81 11.71 -19.78 13.69
N PHE A 82 12.85 -19.38 14.23
CA PHE A 82 14.00 -18.93 13.44
C PHE A 82 14.78 -20.11 12.86
N LYS A 83 15.06 -20.04 11.55
CA LYS A 83 15.66 -21.12 10.76
C LYS A 83 16.96 -20.64 10.11
N ARG A 84 17.96 -21.53 10.12
CA ARG A 84 19.28 -21.30 9.50
C ARG A 84 19.33 -21.69 8.03
N LYS A 85 18.32 -22.42 7.57
CA LYS A 85 18.21 -22.89 6.19
C LYS A 85 17.61 -21.79 5.33
N CYS A 86 18.22 -21.63 4.15
CA CYS A 86 17.64 -20.88 3.06
C CYS A 86 16.42 -21.64 2.56
N ILE A 87 15.26 -21.01 2.65
CA ILE A 87 14.01 -21.53 2.11
C ILE A 87 13.68 -20.65 0.92
N HIS A 88 13.43 -21.28 -0.22
CA HIS A 88 13.10 -20.59 -1.46
C HIS A 88 11.60 -20.72 -1.77
N PRO A 89 11.02 -19.80 -2.57
CA PRO A 89 9.74 -20.00 -3.22
C PRO A 89 9.59 -21.41 -3.81
N GLY A 90 8.68 -22.21 -3.26
CA GLY A 90 8.39 -23.57 -3.73
C GLY A 90 9.19 -24.70 -3.08
N ASP A 91 9.99 -24.46 -2.04
CA ASP A 91 10.57 -25.56 -1.24
C ASP A 91 9.47 -26.23 -0.40
N GLU A 92 9.20 -27.52 -0.65
CA GLU A 92 8.20 -28.34 0.07
C GLU A 92 8.41 -28.38 1.60
N ARG A 93 9.62 -28.02 2.07
CA ARG A 93 9.97 -27.97 3.50
C ARG A 93 9.61 -26.64 4.16
N ALA A 94 9.05 -25.69 3.43
CA ALA A 94 8.38 -24.54 4.00
C ALA A 94 7.07 -25.01 4.65
N PRO A 95 6.88 -24.91 5.98
CA PRO A 95 5.60 -25.27 6.59
C PRO A 95 4.52 -24.33 6.09
N THR A 96 3.59 -24.89 5.33
CA THR A 96 2.38 -24.24 4.80
C THR A 96 1.15 -24.96 5.39
N HIS A 97 1.03 -24.90 6.72
CA HIS A 97 -0.17 -25.32 7.44
C HIS A 97 -0.97 -24.09 7.87
N ASP A 98 -2.25 -24.28 8.17
CA ASP A 98 -3.23 -23.19 8.34
C ASP A 98 -2.79 -22.15 9.37
N GLY A 99 -2.95 -20.87 9.00
CA GLY A 99 -2.60 -19.71 9.81
C GLY A 99 -1.12 -19.28 9.77
N VAL A 100 -0.21 -20.09 9.23
CA VAL A 100 1.24 -19.89 9.44
C VAL A 100 1.95 -19.33 8.22
N VAL A 101 2.79 -18.30 8.41
CA VAL A 101 3.54 -17.64 7.33
C VAL A 101 5.04 -17.80 7.54
N THR A 102 5.74 -18.29 6.52
CA THR A 102 7.21 -18.35 6.48
C THR A 102 7.77 -17.18 5.67
N TYR A 103 8.71 -16.44 6.28
CA TYR A 103 9.45 -15.32 5.70
C TYR A 103 10.90 -15.74 5.49
N PHE A 104 11.50 -15.39 4.36
CA PHE A 104 12.88 -15.76 4.01
C PHE A 104 13.69 -14.55 3.55
N LYS A 105 14.98 -14.54 3.90
CA LYS A 105 15.99 -13.61 3.36
C LYS A 105 16.46 -14.12 1.99
N ASP A 106 16.84 -13.21 1.10
CA ASP A 106 17.60 -13.58 -0.09
C ASP A 106 18.97 -14.16 0.29
N CYS A 107 19.12 -15.47 0.09
CA CYS A 107 20.33 -16.23 0.44
C CYS A 107 21.43 -16.23 -0.62
N ALA A 108 21.30 -15.43 -1.69
CA ALA A 108 22.13 -15.50 -2.90
C ALA A 108 23.62 -15.10 -2.73
N ALA A 109 24.10 -14.87 -1.50
CA ALA A 109 25.38 -14.22 -1.21
C ALA A 109 26.38 -15.10 -0.42
N THR A 110 26.38 -16.43 -0.63
CA THR A 110 27.45 -17.30 -0.13
C THR A 110 28.02 -18.18 -1.25
N ILE A 111 28.80 -17.55 -2.14
CA ILE A 111 29.72 -18.27 -3.02
C ILE A 111 30.89 -18.72 -2.14
N GLU A 112 30.93 -20.00 -1.77
CA GLU A 112 32.15 -20.60 -1.22
C GLU A 112 33.23 -20.58 -2.31
N ILE A 113 34.25 -19.75 -2.14
CA ILE A 113 35.44 -19.76 -3.01
C ILE A 113 36.24 -21.02 -2.68
N ARG A 114 35.86 -22.14 -3.31
CA ARG A 114 36.61 -23.39 -3.25
C ARG A 114 37.67 -23.39 -4.35
N THR A 115 38.88 -22.98 -3.99
CA THR A 115 40.03 -22.96 -4.89
C THR A 115 40.48 -24.38 -5.23
N THR A 116 39.95 -24.95 -6.31
CA THR A 116 40.48 -26.18 -6.92
C THR A 116 40.80 -25.93 -8.39
N ALA A 117 42.09 -25.78 -8.69
CA ALA A 117 42.57 -25.81 -10.07
C ALA A 117 42.47 -27.23 -10.62
N SER A 118 41.90 -27.40 -11.83
CA SER A 118 42.14 -28.61 -12.61
C SER A 118 41.99 -28.35 -14.10
N THR A 119 42.90 -28.94 -14.86
CA THR A 119 43.14 -28.70 -16.29
C THR A 119 42.58 -29.84 -17.12
N THR A 120 41.65 -29.60 -18.05
CA THR A 120 41.50 -30.46 -19.23
C THR A 120 40.77 -29.82 -20.41
N SER A 121 41.47 -29.83 -21.55
CA SER A 121 41.02 -30.30 -22.88
C SER A 121 39.72 -29.76 -23.49
N MET A 122 39.87 -28.98 -24.58
CA MET A 122 38.77 -28.65 -25.50
C MET A 122 38.65 -29.71 -26.62
N THR A 123 37.41 -30.09 -26.94
CA THR A 123 37.05 -30.78 -28.19
C THR A 123 35.91 -29.99 -28.86
N PRO A 124 35.95 -29.69 -30.17
CA PRO A 124 34.96 -28.83 -30.80
C PRO A 124 33.64 -29.58 -31.11
N PRO A 125 32.47 -28.93 -30.95
CA PRO A 125 31.19 -29.48 -31.38
C PRO A 125 31.00 -29.37 -32.90
N PRO A 126 30.15 -30.22 -33.52
CA PRO A 126 29.92 -30.25 -34.96
C PRO A 126 29.08 -29.05 -35.44
N GLN A 127 29.30 -28.62 -36.68
CA GLN A 127 28.51 -27.58 -37.32
C GLN A 127 27.14 -28.12 -37.75
N ILE A 128 26.07 -27.41 -37.38
CA ILE A 128 24.72 -27.62 -37.91
C ILE A 128 24.37 -26.39 -38.75
N GLY A 129 24.17 -26.59 -40.04
CA GLY A 129 23.68 -25.54 -40.94
C GLY A 129 22.17 -25.40 -40.83
N ALA A 130 21.69 -24.17 -40.71
CA ALA A 130 20.27 -23.82 -40.78
C ALA A 130 20.06 -22.71 -41.81
N THR A 131 19.35 -23.04 -42.89
CA THR A 131 19.05 -22.13 -44.00
C THR A 131 17.82 -21.29 -43.67
N LEU A 132 17.94 -19.95 -43.71
CA LEU A 132 16.80 -19.05 -43.55
C LEU A 132 16.15 -18.75 -44.92
N PRO A 133 14.81 -18.76 -45.06
CA PRO A 133 14.11 -18.24 -46.22
C PRO A 133 14.01 -16.70 -46.18
N PRO A 134 13.84 -16.02 -47.33
CA PRO A 134 13.79 -14.57 -47.41
C PRO A 134 12.42 -13.99 -47.01
N PRO A 135 12.37 -12.71 -46.56
CA PRO A 135 11.13 -11.98 -46.34
C PRO A 135 10.70 -11.23 -47.60
N ASP A 136 9.48 -11.46 -48.09
CA ASP A 136 8.89 -10.69 -49.19
C ASP A 136 7.42 -10.33 -48.93
N SER A 137 7.01 -9.19 -49.50
CA SER A 137 5.62 -8.67 -49.60
C SER A 137 4.92 -8.20 -48.31
N LEU A 138 5.06 -6.90 -48.02
CA LEU A 138 3.96 -6.08 -47.49
C LEU A 138 3.72 -4.90 -48.44
N THR A 139 2.67 -5.00 -49.25
CA THR A 139 2.22 -3.92 -50.15
C THR A 139 1.11 -3.08 -49.51
N ALA A 140 1.31 -1.77 -49.61
CA ALA A 140 0.49 -0.67 -49.12
C ALA A 140 -1.04 -0.78 -49.28
N ALA A 141 -1.73 -0.11 -48.34
CA ALA A 141 -2.96 0.63 -48.63
C ALA A 141 -2.87 2.04 -48.00
N PHE A 142 -3.34 3.05 -48.73
CA PHE A 142 -3.15 4.47 -48.45
C PHE A 142 -4.21 5.07 -47.50
N SER A 143 -3.78 6.05 -46.69
CA SER A 143 -4.31 7.44 -46.56
C SER A 143 -5.83 7.65 -46.34
N VAL A 144 -6.27 8.56 -45.45
CA VAL A 144 -6.47 10.00 -45.79
C VAL A 144 -6.85 10.80 -44.52
N PHE A 145 -6.13 11.91 -44.27
CA PHE A 145 -6.51 13.15 -43.56
C PHE A 145 -7.11 13.10 -42.12
N GLY A 146 -6.93 14.13 -41.27
CA GLY A 146 -6.38 15.46 -41.55
C GLY A 146 -5.84 16.19 -40.32
N VAL A 147 -4.95 17.15 -40.60
CA VAL A 147 -4.34 18.07 -39.64
C VAL A 147 -5.30 19.22 -39.33
N VAL A 148 -5.45 19.57 -38.05
CA VAL A 148 -5.98 20.88 -37.65
C VAL A 148 -4.92 21.59 -36.80
N LEU A 149 -4.26 22.58 -37.41
CA LEU A 149 -3.56 23.62 -36.66
C LEU A 149 -4.59 24.60 -36.08
N VAL A 150 -4.48 24.90 -34.79
CA VAL A 150 -4.94 26.18 -34.25
C VAL A 150 -3.77 26.83 -33.53
N GLY A 151 -3.42 28.04 -33.97
CA GLY A 151 -2.26 28.78 -33.49
C GLY A 151 -2.49 29.46 -32.14
N ALA A 152 -1.37 29.81 -31.51
CA ALA A 152 -1.30 30.50 -30.23
C ALA A 152 -2.01 31.86 -30.20
N LEU A 153 -2.53 32.22 -29.02
CA LEU A 153 -2.49 33.57 -28.49
C LEU A 153 -2.08 33.50 -27.01
N GLY A 154 -1.01 34.19 -26.66
CA GLY A 154 -0.47 34.18 -25.29
C GLY A 154 -1.03 35.32 -24.45
N VAL A 155 -1.24 35.05 -23.16
CA VAL A 155 -1.38 36.08 -22.12
C VAL A 155 -0.46 35.71 -20.96
N ALA A 156 0.58 36.52 -20.76
CA ALA A 156 1.49 36.36 -19.64
C ALA A 156 0.98 37.15 -18.43
N CYS A 157 0.31 36.47 -17.49
CA CYS A 157 -0.03 37.03 -16.18
C CYS A 157 0.92 36.46 -15.11
N GLY A 158 2.03 37.15 -14.89
CA GLY A 158 2.91 36.87 -13.76
C GLY A 158 2.26 37.32 -12.45
N VAL A 159 1.90 36.38 -11.58
CA VAL A 159 1.48 36.66 -10.19
C VAL A 159 2.54 36.09 -9.25
N PRO A 160 3.33 36.93 -8.56
CA PRO A 160 4.31 36.45 -7.60
C PRO A 160 3.62 36.06 -6.29
N TRP A 161 3.38 34.75 -6.09
CA TRP A 161 2.80 34.28 -4.83
C TRP A 161 3.83 34.28 -3.72
N TYR A 162 3.60 35.13 -2.72
CA TYR A 162 4.54 35.42 -1.65
C TYR A 162 4.42 34.37 -0.54
N CYS A 163 5.28 33.35 -0.54
CA CYS A 163 5.40 32.37 0.56
C CYS A 163 5.87 33.03 1.86
N ARG A 164 4.94 33.70 2.57
CA ARG A 164 5.19 34.39 3.83
C ARG A 164 5.37 33.37 4.95
N ARG A 165 6.61 32.91 5.16
CA ARG A 165 7.01 32.21 6.40
C ARG A 165 6.49 33.00 7.60
N ARG A 166 5.56 32.43 8.38
CA ARG A 166 5.26 32.94 9.73
C ARG A 166 6.49 32.64 10.59
N LYS A 167 7.33 33.67 10.81
CA LYS A 167 8.25 33.64 11.95
C LYS A 167 7.39 33.60 13.22
N ALA A 168 7.79 32.77 14.19
CA ALA A 168 7.24 32.85 15.53
C ALA A 168 7.45 34.28 16.09
N PRO A 169 6.54 34.78 16.95
CA PRO A 169 6.79 36.03 17.65
C PRO A 169 8.06 35.89 18.52
N PRO A 170 8.89 36.94 18.64
CA PRO A 170 10.00 36.92 19.59
C PRO A 170 9.45 36.81 21.02
N PRO A 171 10.10 36.05 21.93
CA PRO A 171 9.80 36.15 23.34
C PRO A 171 10.11 37.57 23.82
N SER A 172 9.20 38.15 24.59
CA SER A 172 9.35 39.48 25.19
C SER A 172 10.48 39.52 26.20
N ASP A 173 11.26 40.60 26.18
CA ASP A 173 12.37 40.82 27.09
C ASP A 173 11.92 40.82 28.56
N LEU A 174 12.61 40.03 29.38
CA LEU A 174 12.70 40.23 30.83
C LEU A 174 14.18 40.21 31.21
N GLU A 175 14.62 41.30 31.82
CA GLU A 175 16.02 41.57 32.15
C GLU A 175 16.52 40.75 33.37
N GLY A 176 17.85 40.57 33.44
CA GLY A 176 18.56 40.42 34.71
C GLY A 176 19.11 39.02 35.03
N GLY A 177 20.37 38.75 34.68
CA GLY A 177 21.03 37.49 35.03
C GLY A 177 22.54 37.45 34.76
N SER A 178 23.32 37.86 35.75
CA SER A 178 24.80 37.89 35.83
C SER A 178 25.61 36.84 35.05
N THR A 179 26.76 37.29 34.51
CA THR A 179 27.78 36.53 33.80
C THR A 179 28.50 35.43 34.62
N THR A 180 28.57 34.22 34.07
CA THR A 180 29.75 33.33 34.17
C THR A 180 29.92 32.55 32.85
N ALA A 181 31.12 32.56 32.27
CA ALA A 181 31.40 31.90 30.99
C ALA A 181 32.06 30.52 31.18
N PRO A 182 31.51 29.43 30.61
CA PRO A 182 32.19 28.15 30.54
C PRO A 182 33.00 27.99 29.25
N SER A 183 34.28 27.68 29.46
CA SER A 183 35.25 27.03 28.55
C SER A 183 34.69 26.36 27.28
N SER A 184 35.21 26.79 26.14
CA SER A 184 35.10 26.10 24.85
C SER A 184 35.94 24.83 24.78
N ALA A 185 35.32 23.64 24.75
CA ALA A 185 35.89 22.42 24.15
C ALA A 185 34.86 21.27 24.14
N ASP A 186 33.95 21.26 23.17
CA ASP A 186 33.48 20.00 22.59
C ASP A 186 32.83 20.27 21.22
N ALA A 187 33.59 20.01 20.15
CA ALA A 187 33.08 20.05 18.79
C ALA A 187 32.28 18.76 18.54
N GLY A 188 31.06 18.72 19.10
CA GLY A 188 30.17 17.58 19.01
C GLY A 188 30.01 17.13 17.56
N ALA A 189 30.27 15.84 17.32
CA ALA A 189 30.14 15.24 16.00
C ALA A 189 28.74 15.54 15.45
N ALA A 190 28.67 16.22 14.30
CA ALA A 190 27.43 16.43 13.58
C ALA A 190 26.85 15.07 13.23
N GLY A 191 25.85 14.62 14.00
CA GLY A 191 25.19 13.34 13.79
C GLY A 191 24.70 13.29 12.35
N ALA A 192 25.02 12.21 11.65
CA ALA A 192 24.53 12.01 10.29
C ALA A 192 23.00 12.19 10.30
N PRO A 193 22.42 12.96 9.37
CA PRO A 193 20.97 13.14 9.34
C PRO A 193 20.32 11.77 9.31
N LEU A 194 19.42 11.52 10.27
CA LEU A 194 18.67 10.28 10.33
C LEU A 194 17.95 10.08 8.98
N PRO A 195 17.85 8.83 8.48
CA PRO A 195 17.15 8.57 7.24
C PRO A 195 15.73 9.11 7.34
N ASP A 196 15.27 9.77 6.27
CA ASP A 196 13.94 10.37 6.18
C ASP A 196 12.88 9.26 6.12
N VAL A 197 12.44 8.80 7.30
CA VAL A 197 11.47 7.71 7.43
C VAL A 197 10.11 8.22 6.93
N ASN A 198 9.63 7.63 5.83
CA ASN A 198 8.34 8.02 5.29
C ASN A 198 7.22 7.82 6.32
N VAL A 199 6.44 8.87 6.54
CA VAL A 199 5.36 8.91 7.54
C VAL A 199 4.33 7.77 7.39
N HIS A 200 4.14 7.22 6.19
CA HIS A 200 3.27 6.06 5.94
C HIS A 200 3.75 4.76 6.59
N HIS A 201 5.02 4.65 6.98
CA HIS A 201 5.55 3.49 7.71
C HIS A 201 5.42 3.61 9.24
N VAL A 202 5.04 4.80 9.75
CA VAL A 202 5.00 5.11 11.18
C VAL A 202 3.58 5.44 11.65
N VAL A 203 2.84 6.22 10.85
CA VAL A 203 1.42 6.54 11.11
C VAL A 203 0.57 5.40 10.58
N ARG A 204 -0.30 4.83 11.41
CA ARG A 204 -1.18 3.72 11.02
C ARG A 204 -2.20 4.14 9.93
N PRO A 205 -2.59 3.22 9.00
CA PRO A 205 -3.57 3.50 7.95
C PRO A 205 -4.92 4.07 8.39
N ASP A 206 -5.42 3.63 9.54
CA ASP A 206 -6.65 4.13 10.17
C ASP A 206 -6.50 5.54 10.75
N ARG A 207 -5.34 6.18 10.58
CA ARG A 207 -5.08 7.59 10.90
C ARG A 207 -4.78 8.46 9.68
N TRP A 208 -4.89 7.94 8.45
CA TRP A 208 -4.62 8.70 7.22
C TRP A 208 -5.85 9.51 6.74
N CYS A 209 -6.49 10.23 7.66
CA CYS A 209 -7.75 10.93 7.40
C CYS A 209 -7.55 12.44 7.22
N VAL A 210 -8.53 13.06 6.58
CA VAL A 210 -8.78 14.51 6.64
C VAL A 210 -9.98 14.79 7.55
N THR A 211 -10.04 15.97 8.15
CA THR A 211 -11.26 16.46 8.82
C THR A 211 -12.25 17.05 7.81
N PRO A 212 -13.55 17.18 8.12
CA PRO A 212 -14.53 17.86 7.25
C PRO A 212 -14.09 19.29 6.89
N ARG A 213 -13.48 20.02 7.84
CA ARG A 213 -12.88 21.33 7.57
C ARG A 213 -11.78 21.26 6.50
N GLN A 214 -10.84 20.33 6.62
CA GLN A 214 -9.76 20.16 5.63
C GLN A 214 -10.30 19.68 4.27
N LEU A 215 -11.41 18.93 4.25
CA LEU A 215 -12.10 18.53 3.03
C LEU A 215 -12.80 19.72 2.34
N LEU A 216 -13.37 20.65 3.11
CA LEU A 216 -13.88 21.92 2.59
C LEU A 216 -12.74 22.80 2.04
N GLU A 217 -11.65 22.95 2.78
CA GLU A 217 -10.44 23.68 2.33
C GLU A 217 -9.83 23.02 1.07
N PHE A 218 -9.94 21.70 0.91
CA PHE A 218 -9.56 20.99 -0.34
C PHE A 218 -10.56 21.26 -1.48
N LEU A 219 -11.87 21.24 -1.21
CA LEU A 219 -12.91 21.57 -2.18
C LEU A 219 -12.76 22.99 -2.75
N GLU A 220 -12.46 23.98 -1.91
CA GLU A 220 -12.15 25.35 -2.33
C GLU A 220 -10.94 25.40 -3.29
N GLN A 221 -9.91 24.60 -3.03
CA GLN A 221 -8.74 24.51 -3.91
C GLN A 221 -9.05 23.84 -5.25
N VAL A 222 -9.90 22.80 -5.27
CA VAL A 222 -10.41 22.18 -6.51
C VAL A 222 -11.29 23.17 -7.27
N GLN A 223 -12.14 23.95 -6.61
CA GLN A 223 -12.96 24.98 -7.25
C GLN A 223 -12.13 26.12 -7.86
N SER A 224 -11.07 26.54 -7.17
CA SER A 224 -10.14 27.57 -7.65
C SER A 224 -9.31 27.09 -8.84
N ALA A 225 -8.83 25.84 -8.81
CA ALA A 225 -8.06 25.26 -9.92
C ALA A 225 -8.92 24.95 -11.16
N TYR A 226 -10.21 24.66 -10.96
CA TYR A 226 -11.13 24.21 -12.01
C TYR A 226 -12.46 24.96 -11.90
N PRO A 227 -12.57 26.25 -12.26
CA PRO A 227 -13.80 27.01 -12.06
C PRO A 227 -15.01 26.38 -12.76
N ASP A 228 -14.88 26.08 -14.06
CA ASP A 228 -16.01 25.78 -14.95
C ASP A 228 -16.30 24.27 -15.14
N GLU A 229 -15.46 23.38 -14.62
CA GLU A 229 -15.64 21.92 -14.71
C GLU A 229 -15.75 21.28 -13.32
N ASP A 230 -16.32 20.08 -13.24
CA ASP A 230 -16.21 19.23 -12.05
C ASP A 230 -15.31 18.03 -12.39
N PRO A 231 -14.00 18.11 -12.09
CA PRO A 231 -12.98 17.20 -12.59
C PRO A 231 -13.05 15.82 -11.92
N SER A 232 -12.53 14.79 -12.59
CA SER A 232 -12.41 13.45 -12.00
C SER A 232 -11.30 13.36 -10.95
N ALA A 233 -11.37 12.40 -10.04
CA ALA A 233 -10.30 12.15 -9.07
C ALA A 233 -8.97 11.83 -9.78
N TYR A 234 -9.00 11.14 -10.93
CA TYR A 234 -7.81 10.93 -11.77
C TYR A 234 -7.11 12.25 -12.17
N LYS A 235 -7.90 13.25 -12.57
CA LYS A 235 -7.39 14.57 -12.98
C LYS A 235 -6.85 15.34 -11.77
N VAL A 236 -7.64 15.45 -10.70
CA VAL A 236 -7.25 16.14 -9.45
C VAL A 236 -6.02 15.49 -8.79
N VAL A 237 -5.91 14.16 -8.80
CA VAL A 237 -4.70 13.46 -8.31
C VAL A 237 -3.46 13.85 -9.10
N THR A 238 -3.58 13.90 -10.43
CA THR A 238 -2.45 14.14 -11.34
C THR A 238 -1.98 15.59 -11.32
N GLU A 239 -2.91 16.54 -11.37
CA GLU A 239 -2.64 17.95 -11.58
C GLU A 239 -2.58 18.79 -10.28
N LEU A 240 -3.25 18.34 -9.20
CA LEU A 240 -3.31 19.08 -7.92
C LEU A 240 -2.60 18.35 -6.77
N ILE A 241 -2.93 17.08 -6.51
CA ILE A 241 -2.43 16.37 -5.31
C ILE A 241 -0.96 16.00 -5.47
N LYS A 242 -0.58 15.27 -6.53
CA LYS A 242 0.80 14.83 -6.77
C LYS A 242 1.81 16.00 -6.73
N PRO A 243 1.60 17.14 -7.42
CA PRO A 243 2.56 18.25 -7.36
C PRO A 243 2.72 18.86 -5.96
N ARG A 244 1.66 18.85 -5.14
CA ARG A 244 1.67 19.42 -3.79
C ARG A 244 2.29 18.51 -2.75
N THR A 245 2.09 17.19 -2.84
CA THR A 245 2.66 16.24 -1.88
C THR A 245 4.06 15.72 -2.27
N ALA A 246 4.51 15.96 -3.51
CA ALA A 246 5.81 15.49 -4.02
C ALA A 246 7.01 15.84 -3.12
N ALA A 247 7.06 17.06 -2.58
CA ALA A 247 8.18 17.51 -1.74
C ALA A 247 8.28 16.80 -0.38
N LEU A 248 7.24 16.07 0.03
CA LEU A 248 7.14 15.35 1.30
C LEU A 248 6.96 13.83 1.13
N SER A 249 6.89 13.35 -0.12
CA SER A 249 6.66 11.94 -0.50
C SER A 249 5.51 11.24 0.26
N CYS A 250 4.48 12.00 0.66
CA CYS A 250 3.37 11.51 1.49
C CYS A 250 2.00 11.70 0.80
N SER A 251 0.94 11.42 1.55
CA SER A 251 -0.44 11.62 1.08
C SER A 251 -0.95 13.00 1.45
N TRP A 252 -2.08 13.43 0.87
CA TRP A 252 -2.69 14.70 1.24
C TRP A 252 -3.09 14.72 2.72
N ALA A 253 -3.63 13.60 3.22
CA ALA A 253 -4.03 13.46 4.61
C ALA A 253 -2.84 13.60 5.57
N LEU A 254 -1.70 12.95 5.32
CA LEU A 254 -0.52 13.06 6.18
C LEU A 254 0.28 14.36 5.98
N MET A 255 0.18 15.00 4.81
CA MET A 255 0.66 16.37 4.62
C MET A 255 -0.12 17.37 5.49
N ALA A 256 -1.45 17.19 5.61
CA ALA A 256 -2.30 18.03 6.45
C ALA A 256 -2.23 17.66 7.95
N ASN A 257 -2.05 16.38 8.25
CA ASN A 257 -2.06 15.82 9.60
C ASN A 257 -0.85 14.86 9.80
N PRO A 258 0.36 15.36 10.08
CA PRO A 258 1.56 14.51 10.19
C PRO A 258 1.50 13.45 11.30
N GLU A 259 0.74 13.70 12.37
CA GLU A 259 0.47 12.73 13.46
C GLU A 259 -0.72 11.80 13.16
N GLY A 260 -1.46 12.07 12.07
CA GLY A 260 -2.66 11.37 11.64
C GLY A 260 -3.91 11.63 12.50
N VAL A 261 -5.08 11.56 11.87
CA VAL A 261 -6.42 11.73 12.49
C VAL A 261 -7.16 10.40 12.42
N GLU A 262 -7.61 9.88 13.55
CA GLU A 262 -8.34 8.60 13.62
C GLU A 262 -9.60 8.60 12.74
N VAL A 263 -9.80 7.51 12.00
CA VAL A 263 -10.94 7.31 11.12
C VAL A 263 -12.24 7.20 11.92
N THR A 264 -13.23 7.97 11.49
CA THR A 264 -14.62 7.85 11.91
C THR A 264 -15.48 7.37 10.74
N HIS A 265 -15.19 7.88 9.54
CA HIS A 265 -15.92 7.62 8.31
C HIS A 265 -14.99 7.08 7.24
N PHE A 266 -15.23 5.87 6.75
CA PHE A 266 -14.52 5.33 5.60
C PHE A 266 -15.34 5.60 4.33
N VAL A 267 -14.76 6.26 3.33
CA VAL A 267 -15.50 6.66 2.12
C VAL A 267 -15.17 5.74 0.94
N THR A 268 -16.15 4.93 0.52
CA THR A 268 -16.08 4.14 -0.71
C THR A 268 -16.72 4.89 -1.86
N HIS A 269 -15.99 5.01 -2.98
CA HIS A 269 -16.33 5.94 -4.05
C HIS A 269 -15.59 5.59 -5.36
N ALA A 270 -15.94 6.22 -6.48
CA ALA A 270 -15.41 5.86 -7.81
C ALA A 270 -14.63 7.01 -8.45
N TRP A 271 -13.32 6.82 -8.70
CA TRP A 271 -12.39 7.86 -9.19
C TRP A 271 -12.78 8.61 -10.48
N ALA A 272 -13.74 8.09 -11.27
CA ALA A 272 -14.26 8.76 -12.46
C ALA A 272 -15.34 9.82 -12.16
N GLU A 273 -15.80 9.95 -10.91
CA GLU A 273 -16.80 10.92 -10.49
C GLU A 273 -16.26 12.35 -10.36
N GLY A 274 -17.17 13.34 -10.34
CA GLY A 274 -16.80 14.74 -10.12
C GLY A 274 -16.40 15.01 -8.67
N VAL A 275 -15.15 15.40 -8.44
CA VAL A 275 -14.58 15.65 -7.11
C VAL A 275 -15.30 16.75 -6.35
N LYS A 276 -15.81 17.79 -7.01
CA LYS A 276 -16.60 18.85 -6.34
C LYS A 276 -17.90 18.29 -5.81
N SER A 277 -18.63 17.54 -6.64
CA SER A 277 -19.93 16.96 -6.26
C SER A 277 -19.76 15.87 -5.19
N PHE A 278 -18.73 15.03 -5.33
CA PHE A 278 -18.28 14.10 -4.29
C PHE A 278 -18.03 14.81 -2.95
N CYS A 279 -17.20 15.86 -2.91
CA CYS A 279 -16.89 16.56 -1.67
C CYS A 279 -18.14 17.20 -1.04
N ARG A 280 -19.06 17.77 -1.83
CA ARG A 280 -20.35 18.27 -1.31
C ARG A 280 -21.18 17.16 -0.67
N SER A 281 -21.37 16.03 -1.37
CA SER A 281 -22.13 14.90 -0.84
C SER A 281 -21.54 14.30 0.45
N VAL A 282 -20.22 14.33 0.60
CA VAL A 282 -19.54 13.95 1.86
C VAL A 282 -19.79 14.99 2.97
N LEU A 283 -19.61 16.27 2.68
CA LEU A 283 -19.77 17.38 3.65
C LEU A 283 -21.22 17.60 4.08
N GLU A 284 -22.19 17.29 3.23
CA GLU A 284 -23.62 17.31 3.56
C GLU A 284 -24.02 16.21 4.56
N ARG A 285 -23.26 15.11 4.62
CA ARG A 285 -23.55 13.94 5.46
C ARG A 285 -22.66 13.82 6.70
N ILE A 286 -21.49 14.47 6.74
CA ILE A 286 -20.52 14.36 7.83
C ILE A 286 -20.18 15.74 8.41
N ALA A 287 -20.52 15.94 9.69
CA ALA A 287 -20.19 17.16 10.44
C ALA A 287 -18.82 17.11 11.13
N GLU A 288 -18.38 15.93 11.59
CA GLU A 288 -17.16 15.76 12.41
C GLU A 288 -16.50 14.38 12.23
N GLY A 289 -15.33 14.20 12.85
CA GLY A 289 -14.55 12.96 12.81
C GLY A 289 -13.48 12.94 11.71
N GLY A 290 -12.72 11.84 11.63
CA GLY A 290 -11.77 11.59 10.55
C GLY A 290 -12.46 10.98 9.34
N VAL A 291 -12.26 11.56 8.17
CA VAL A 291 -12.78 11.08 6.89
C VAL A 291 -11.65 10.46 6.07
N TRP A 292 -11.71 9.15 5.85
CA TRP A 292 -10.74 8.41 5.06
C TRP A 292 -11.22 8.30 3.61
N ILE A 293 -10.48 8.91 2.68
CA ILE A 293 -10.82 8.99 1.25
C ILE A 293 -9.60 8.53 0.45
N CYS A 294 -9.73 7.47 -0.35
CA CYS A 294 -8.56 6.75 -0.87
C CYS A 294 -7.58 7.61 -1.70
N PHE A 295 -8.03 8.63 -2.44
CA PHE A 295 -7.16 9.53 -3.20
C PHE A 295 -6.48 10.63 -2.36
N LEU A 296 -6.98 10.90 -1.14
CA LEU A 296 -6.36 11.79 -0.16
C LEU A 296 -5.49 11.04 0.85
N ALA A 297 -5.89 9.83 1.22
CA ALA A 297 -5.28 9.01 2.26
C ALA A 297 -3.99 8.29 1.80
N ASN A 298 -3.98 7.72 0.59
CA ASN A 298 -2.83 6.99 0.06
C ASN A 298 -1.76 7.93 -0.55
N PRO A 299 -0.47 7.58 -0.52
CA PRO A 299 0.61 8.38 -1.10
C PRO A 299 0.57 8.36 -2.63
N GLN A 300 -0.11 9.34 -3.22
CA GLN A 300 -0.33 9.40 -4.67
C GLN A 300 0.94 9.57 -5.51
N THR A 301 2.05 9.99 -4.90
CA THR A 301 3.34 10.23 -5.57
C THR A 301 4.20 8.98 -5.71
N TRP A 302 3.82 7.87 -5.07
CA TRP A 302 4.57 6.62 -5.09
C TRP A 302 4.48 5.90 -6.43
N THR A 303 5.46 5.03 -6.71
CA THR A 303 5.41 4.18 -7.90
C THR A 303 4.35 3.08 -7.73
N SER A 304 3.95 2.44 -8.84
CA SER A 304 3.06 1.28 -8.80
C SER A 304 3.62 0.12 -7.97
N ASP A 305 4.95 -0.01 -7.89
CA ASP A 305 5.60 -1.08 -7.11
C ASP A 305 5.63 -0.76 -5.61
N ASP A 306 5.89 0.50 -5.23
CA ASP A 306 5.84 0.93 -3.82
C ASP A 306 4.41 0.87 -3.28
N LEU A 307 3.44 1.36 -4.07
CA LEU A 307 2.02 1.26 -3.73
C LEU A 307 1.55 -0.20 -3.71
N GLY A 308 2.03 -1.03 -4.64
CA GLY A 308 1.76 -2.47 -4.65
C GLY A 308 2.32 -3.21 -3.43
N GLN A 309 3.47 -2.76 -2.90
CA GLN A 309 4.01 -3.25 -1.63
C GLN A 309 3.16 -2.80 -0.44
N LEU A 310 2.71 -1.53 -0.43
CA LEU A 310 1.85 -0.97 0.61
C LEU A 310 0.48 -1.67 0.72
N LEU A 311 -0.11 -2.00 -0.42
CA LEU A 311 -1.38 -2.75 -0.51
C LEU A 311 -1.20 -4.22 -0.11
N GLY A 312 -0.01 -4.78 -0.33
CA GLY A 312 0.32 -6.17 -0.07
C GLY A 312 -0.36 -7.15 -1.04
N VAL A 313 -0.35 -8.44 -0.66
CA VAL A 313 -1.00 -9.54 -1.41
C VAL A 313 -2.32 -9.99 -0.79
N ASN A 314 -2.66 -9.49 0.40
CA ASN A 314 -3.88 -9.78 1.12
C ASN A 314 -4.64 -8.47 1.35
N PRO A 315 -5.79 -8.23 0.68
CA PRO A 315 -6.51 -6.97 0.81
C PRO A 315 -7.08 -6.77 2.24
N PHE A 316 -7.26 -7.83 3.04
CA PHE A 316 -7.59 -7.74 4.47
C PHE A 316 -6.41 -7.31 5.37
N GLN A 317 -5.24 -7.02 4.79
CA GLN A 317 -4.11 -6.37 5.46
C GLN A 317 -3.73 -5.03 4.81
N SER A 318 -4.46 -4.63 3.77
CA SER A 318 -4.22 -3.36 3.07
C SER A 318 -4.63 -2.16 3.94
N PRO A 319 -4.07 -0.96 3.68
CA PRO A 319 -4.49 0.29 4.31
C PRO A 319 -6.01 0.53 4.29
N PHE A 320 -6.66 0.10 3.21
CA PHE A 320 -8.09 0.24 2.97
C PHE A 320 -8.90 -0.53 4.01
N PHE A 321 -8.62 -1.82 4.16
CA PHE A 321 -9.30 -2.66 5.14
C PHE A 321 -8.96 -2.26 6.58
N LEU A 322 -7.72 -1.86 6.86
CA LEU A 322 -7.30 -1.43 8.19
C LEU A 322 -7.99 -0.13 8.62
N ALA A 323 -8.24 0.81 7.70
CA ALA A 323 -9.07 1.98 7.98
C ALA A 323 -10.56 1.63 8.09
N LEU A 324 -11.08 0.79 7.18
CA LEU A 324 -12.50 0.39 7.16
C LEU A 324 -12.91 -0.34 8.45
N SER A 325 -12.12 -1.32 8.90
CA SER A 325 -12.37 -2.09 10.15
C SER A 325 -12.24 -1.27 11.44
N ARG A 326 -11.85 0.01 11.33
CA ARG A 326 -11.76 0.97 12.45
C ARG A 326 -12.77 2.10 12.33
N ALA A 327 -13.45 2.25 11.19
CA ALA A 327 -14.47 3.27 10.99
C ALA A 327 -15.76 2.94 11.76
N SER A 328 -16.51 3.98 12.13
CA SER A 328 -17.84 3.86 12.73
C SER A 328 -18.94 3.67 11.69
N GLU A 329 -18.74 4.21 10.48
CA GLU A 329 -19.58 3.94 9.30
C GLU A 329 -18.77 3.96 8.00
N VAL A 330 -19.27 3.23 6.99
CA VAL A 330 -18.82 3.31 5.61
C VAL A 330 -19.80 4.18 4.82
N LEU A 331 -19.31 5.31 4.32
CA LEU A 331 -20.07 6.21 3.46
C LEU A 331 -19.86 5.85 1.99
N VAL A 332 -20.93 5.41 1.34
CA VAL A 332 -21.00 5.14 -0.10
C VAL A 332 -21.35 6.43 -0.82
N VAL A 333 -20.42 6.99 -1.58
CA VAL A 333 -20.71 8.19 -2.39
C VAL A 333 -21.05 7.75 -3.80
N ARG A 334 -22.33 7.85 -4.15
CA ARG A 334 -22.85 7.61 -5.50
C ARG A 334 -22.83 8.90 -6.30
N ASN A 335 -22.85 8.78 -7.63
CA ASN A 335 -22.89 9.89 -8.55
C ASN A 335 -23.53 9.45 -9.88
N ASP A 336 -23.94 10.42 -10.69
CA ASP A 336 -24.61 10.25 -11.98
C ASP A 336 -23.67 9.97 -13.17
N ARG A 337 -22.37 9.75 -12.93
CA ARG A 337 -21.36 9.53 -13.99
C ARG A 337 -20.89 8.09 -14.09
N VAL A 338 -20.71 7.42 -12.95
CA VAL A 338 -20.12 6.09 -12.89
C VAL A 338 -20.82 5.22 -11.84
N ASN A 339 -21.18 4.01 -12.26
CA ASN A 339 -21.68 2.99 -11.35
C ASN A 339 -20.51 2.42 -10.52
N LEU A 340 -20.37 2.83 -9.26
CA LEU A 340 -19.29 2.35 -8.39
C LEU A 340 -19.37 0.83 -8.13
N TYR A 341 -20.54 0.21 -8.27
CA TYR A 341 -20.73 -1.21 -8.00
C TYR A 341 -20.15 -2.13 -9.10
N THR A 342 -19.70 -1.57 -10.23
CA THR A 342 -18.90 -2.29 -11.25
C THR A 342 -17.38 -2.18 -11.02
N ARG A 343 -16.96 -1.48 -9.96
CA ARG A 343 -15.56 -1.31 -9.54
C ARG A 343 -15.25 -2.29 -8.41
N LEU A 344 -14.41 -3.29 -8.66
CA LEU A 344 -14.26 -4.42 -7.72
C LEU A 344 -13.63 -4.02 -6.37
N TRP A 345 -12.76 -3.01 -6.33
CA TRP A 345 -12.26 -2.45 -5.06
C TRP A 345 -13.40 -1.88 -4.20
N CYS A 346 -14.35 -1.14 -4.78
CA CYS A 346 -15.51 -0.61 -4.06
C CYS A 346 -16.46 -1.73 -3.60
N VAL A 347 -16.64 -2.77 -4.42
CA VAL A 347 -17.39 -3.98 -4.03
C VAL A 347 -16.71 -4.69 -2.85
N PHE A 348 -15.37 -4.82 -2.88
CA PHE A 348 -14.62 -5.41 -1.77
C PHE A 348 -14.77 -4.61 -0.49
N GLU A 349 -14.69 -3.27 -0.55
CA GLU A 349 -14.90 -2.39 0.60
C GLU A 349 -16.31 -2.59 1.20
N LEU A 350 -17.35 -2.54 0.36
CA LEU A 350 -18.73 -2.79 0.78
C LEU A 350 -18.93 -4.18 1.38
N TRP A 351 -18.32 -5.21 0.80
CA TRP A 351 -18.39 -6.59 1.30
C TRP A 351 -17.62 -6.77 2.62
N ALA A 352 -16.46 -6.13 2.75
CA ALA A 352 -15.71 -6.09 4.00
C ALA A 352 -16.50 -5.40 5.12
N ALA A 353 -17.20 -4.30 4.83
CA ALA A 353 -18.09 -3.63 5.78
C ALA A 353 -19.17 -4.57 6.35
N ASN A 354 -19.79 -5.38 5.49
CA ASN A 354 -20.77 -6.40 5.91
C ASN A 354 -20.16 -7.47 6.82
N ILE A 355 -18.95 -7.95 6.51
CA ILE A 355 -18.26 -8.97 7.31
C ILE A 355 -17.83 -8.42 8.68
N GLU A 356 -17.30 -7.21 8.72
CA GLU A 356 -16.84 -6.56 9.96
C GLU A 356 -18.00 -5.91 10.76
N GLY A 357 -19.24 -5.99 10.26
CA GLY A 357 -20.43 -5.42 10.90
C GLY A 357 -20.47 -3.89 10.92
N VAL A 358 -19.70 -3.23 10.06
CA VAL A 358 -19.63 -1.76 9.96
C VAL A 358 -20.86 -1.25 9.19
N PRO A 359 -21.67 -0.33 9.77
CA PRO A 359 -22.83 0.25 9.11
C PRO A 359 -22.47 0.88 7.76
N VAL A 360 -23.27 0.61 6.74
CA VAL A 360 -23.13 1.21 5.40
C VAL A 360 -24.24 2.25 5.21
N VAL A 361 -23.84 3.49 4.94
CA VAL A 361 -24.73 4.64 4.68
C VAL A 361 -24.41 5.22 3.32
N THR A 362 -25.38 5.84 2.65
CA THR A 362 -25.22 6.29 1.26
C THR A 362 -25.47 7.79 1.13
N ALA A 363 -24.69 8.45 0.27
CA ALA A 363 -24.88 9.83 -0.15
C ALA A 363 -24.74 9.97 -1.68
N GLY A 364 -25.17 11.11 -2.21
CA GLY A 364 -25.09 11.40 -3.64
C GLY A 364 -26.18 10.72 -4.49
N SER A 365 -26.23 11.12 -5.77
CA SER A 365 -27.24 10.70 -6.74
C SER A 365 -27.06 9.26 -7.21
N ASN A 366 -28.15 8.61 -7.62
CA ASN A 366 -28.09 7.26 -8.18
C ASN A 366 -27.23 7.19 -9.45
N PRO A 367 -26.54 6.06 -9.70
CA PRO A 367 -25.77 5.86 -10.92
C PRO A 367 -26.67 5.85 -12.17
N PRO A 368 -26.15 6.31 -13.32
CA PRO A 368 -26.97 6.56 -14.52
C PRO A 368 -27.42 5.26 -15.22
N LEU A 369 -26.65 4.18 -15.06
CA LEU A 369 -26.93 2.87 -15.64
C LEU A 369 -26.59 1.78 -14.62
N ILE A 370 -27.59 0.94 -14.34
CA ILE A 370 -27.49 -0.20 -13.44
C ILE A 370 -27.40 -1.47 -14.30
N ASP A 371 -26.19 -1.87 -14.66
CA ASP A 371 -25.92 -3.18 -15.25
C ASP A 371 -25.68 -4.20 -14.13
N VAL A 372 -26.70 -5.02 -13.86
CA VAL A 372 -26.65 -6.08 -12.85
C VAL A 372 -25.69 -7.22 -13.22
N SER A 373 -25.33 -7.37 -14.50
CA SER A 373 -24.40 -8.42 -14.94
C SER A 373 -22.94 -8.07 -14.66
N ALA A 374 -22.61 -6.77 -14.62
CA ALA A 374 -21.25 -6.24 -14.45
C ALA A 374 -20.94 -5.74 -13.02
N MET A 375 -21.87 -5.86 -12.07
CA MET A 375 -21.69 -5.41 -10.69
C MET A 375 -21.34 -6.54 -9.71
N GLY A 376 -21.08 -6.16 -8.46
CA GLY A 376 -20.87 -7.12 -7.37
C GLY A 376 -19.65 -7.99 -7.65
N TYR A 377 -19.79 -9.31 -7.51
CA TYR A 377 -18.67 -10.22 -7.76
C TYR A 377 -18.11 -10.17 -9.21
N ASN A 378 -18.97 -9.79 -10.17
CA ASN A 378 -18.60 -9.65 -11.59
C ASN A 378 -17.90 -8.32 -11.91
N ALA A 379 -17.86 -7.38 -10.97
CA ALA A 379 -17.09 -6.15 -11.07
C ALA A 379 -15.61 -6.40 -11.39
N VAL A 380 -14.92 -5.37 -11.88
CA VAL A 380 -13.52 -5.48 -12.32
C VAL A 380 -12.64 -4.37 -11.73
N CYS A 381 -11.34 -4.64 -11.68
CA CYS A 381 -10.30 -3.62 -11.52
C CYS A 381 -9.69 -3.26 -12.87
N SER A 382 -8.93 -2.16 -12.93
CA SER A 382 -8.07 -1.82 -14.08
C SER A 382 -6.86 -2.74 -14.23
N SER A 383 -6.62 -3.64 -13.27
CA SER A 383 -5.51 -4.58 -13.18
C SER A 383 -6.10 -5.97 -12.97
N GLU A 384 -5.77 -6.93 -13.85
CA GLU A 384 -6.23 -8.32 -13.70
C GLU A 384 -5.62 -8.99 -12.45
N ARG A 385 -4.41 -8.56 -12.04
CA ARG A 385 -3.80 -8.98 -10.78
C ARG A 385 -4.69 -8.63 -9.59
N ASP A 386 -5.22 -7.41 -9.57
CA ASP A 386 -6.12 -6.93 -8.50
C ASP A 386 -7.46 -7.66 -8.58
N THR A 387 -8.03 -7.81 -9.79
CA THR A 387 -9.27 -8.56 -10.03
C THR A 387 -9.19 -9.97 -9.45
N SER A 388 -8.13 -10.69 -9.78
CA SER A 388 -7.86 -12.04 -9.28
C SER A 388 -7.58 -12.10 -7.77
N MET A 389 -6.86 -11.12 -7.22
CA MET A 389 -6.57 -11.00 -5.78
C MET A 389 -7.86 -10.78 -4.96
N LEU A 390 -8.66 -9.78 -5.32
CA LEU A 390 -9.90 -9.44 -4.62
C LEU A 390 -10.93 -10.57 -4.73
N ARG A 391 -11.12 -11.16 -5.91
CA ARG A 391 -12.00 -12.32 -6.09
C ARG A 391 -11.57 -13.54 -5.25
N ARG A 392 -10.26 -13.73 -5.00
CA ARG A 392 -9.77 -14.78 -4.09
C ARG A 392 -10.12 -14.45 -2.64
N ALA A 393 -9.86 -13.21 -2.21
CA ALA A 393 -10.10 -12.76 -0.84
C ALA A 393 -11.59 -12.73 -0.46
N MET A 394 -12.46 -12.27 -1.35
CA MET A 394 -13.90 -12.27 -1.07
C MET A 394 -14.47 -13.70 -0.97
N ARG A 395 -14.03 -14.61 -1.87
CA ARG A 395 -14.43 -16.03 -1.84
C ARG A 395 -14.01 -16.77 -0.57
N SER A 396 -12.92 -16.37 0.10
CA SER A 396 -12.53 -17.00 1.37
C SER A 396 -13.39 -16.55 2.55
N ARG A 397 -14.35 -15.63 2.36
CA ARG A 397 -15.28 -15.15 3.40
C ARG A 397 -16.76 -15.14 2.99
N GLY A 398 -17.13 -15.59 1.78
CA GLY A 398 -18.52 -15.71 1.34
C GLY A 398 -18.68 -16.21 -0.10
N SER A 399 -19.90 -16.59 -0.48
CA SER A 399 -20.21 -17.02 -1.86
C SER A 399 -20.39 -15.82 -2.80
N HIS A 400 -20.39 -16.07 -4.12
CA HIS A 400 -20.71 -15.01 -5.10
C HIS A 400 -22.12 -14.44 -4.88
N ASP A 401 -23.07 -15.29 -4.48
CA ASP A 401 -24.47 -14.90 -4.29
C ASP A 401 -24.65 -14.04 -3.02
N ASP A 402 -23.91 -14.33 -1.94
CA ASP A 402 -23.90 -13.48 -0.74
C ASP A 402 -23.41 -12.06 -1.06
N ILE A 403 -22.31 -11.97 -1.82
CA ILE A 403 -21.71 -10.70 -2.26
C ILE A 403 -22.70 -9.94 -3.15
N ASN A 404 -23.27 -10.59 -4.15
CA ASN A 404 -24.23 -9.97 -5.07
C ASN A 404 -25.51 -9.52 -4.37
N MET A 405 -26.06 -10.35 -3.46
CA MET A 405 -27.22 -10.02 -2.64
C MET A 405 -26.93 -8.80 -1.74
N TRP A 406 -25.76 -8.75 -1.10
CA TRP A 406 -25.36 -7.61 -0.26
C TRP A 406 -25.27 -6.31 -1.08
N ILE A 407 -24.58 -6.34 -2.21
CA ILE A 407 -24.44 -5.17 -3.09
C ILE A 407 -25.81 -4.70 -3.62
N GLY A 408 -26.71 -5.63 -3.95
CA GLY A 408 -28.09 -5.31 -4.28
C GLY A 408 -28.86 -4.61 -3.15
N ARG A 409 -28.66 -5.03 -1.89
CA ARG A 409 -29.26 -4.34 -0.73
C ARG A 409 -28.74 -2.90 -0.62
N VAL A 410 -27.42 -2.69 -0.66
CA VAL A 410 -26.80 -1.36 -0.56
C VAL A 410 -27.31 -0.42 -1.68
N LEU A 411 -27.40 -0.93 -2.91
CA LEU A 411 -27.87 -0.17 -4.07
C LEU A 411 -29.35 0.27 -3.96
N PHE A 412 -30.23 -0.57 -3.40
CA PHE A 412 -31.68 -0.34 -3.42
C PHE A 412 -32.33 0.05 -2.07
N HIS A 413 -31.61 -0.01 -0.95
CA HIS A 413 -32.14 0.28 0.40
C HIS A 413 -31.48 1.51 1.05
N SER A 414 -31.21 2.54 0.25
CA SER A 414 -30.54 3.79 0.67
C SER A 414 -31.37 5.05 0.39
#